data_AF-A0A832YY81-F1
#
_entry.id   AF-A0A832YY81-F1
#
_cell.length_a   1.000
_cell.length_b   1.000
_cell.length_c   1.000
_cell.angle_alpha   90.00
_cell.angle_beta   90.00
_cell.angle_gamma   90.00
#
_symmetry.space_group_name_H-M   'P 1'
#
loop_
_entity.id
_entity.type
_entity.pdbx_description
1 polymer ?
#
loop_
_entity_poly.entity_id
_entity_poly.type
_entity_poly.pdbx_seq_one_letter_code
_entity_poly.pdbx_strand_id
1 'polypeptide(L)'
;MSVTRDEIERMLLQAPEDVLKEVEEYEKRELSRYRVGGVKKRFPSNEDVVEAIKAVSGGVITRANIDHLFETVKKYLEDKGFDTRFLTEGRFWRLVTSLAKKGALKLRL
;
A
#
# COMPACT_ATOMS: atom_id res chain seq x y z
N MET A 1 -22.67 9.59 -9.69
CA MET A 1 -22.46 9.59 -11.16
C MET A 1 -21.18 8.82 -11.42
N SER A 2 -21.23 7.75 -12.21
CA SER A 2 -20.06 6.94 -12.56
C SER A 2 -19.39 7.57 -13.79
N VAL A 3 -18.11 7.93 -13.66
CA VAL A 3 -17.30 8.45 -14.76
C VAL A 3 -17.23 7.38 -15.86
N THR A 4 -17.59 7.76 -17.08
CA THR A 4 -17.58 6.85 -18.23
C THR A 4 -16.17 6.68 -18.78
N ARG A 5 -15.92 5.55 -19.47
CA ARG A 5 -14.60 5.26 -20.06
C ARG A 5 -14.12 6.36 -21.00
N ASP A 6 -15.03 6.93 -21.79
CA ASP A 6 -14.73 8.02 -22.72
C ASP A 6 -14.34 9.32 -22.01
N GLU A 7 -14.89 9.59 -20.82
CA GLU A 7 -14.50 10.73 -19.99
C GLU A 7 -13.10 10.54 -19.40
N ILE A 8 -12.76 9.31 -18.97
CA ILE A 8 -11.42 8.98 -18.47
C ILE A 8 -10.38 9.15 -19.60
N GLU A 9 -10.66 8.67 -20.81
CA GLU A 9 -9.74 8.81 -21.95
C GLU A 9 -9.52 10.29 -22.33
N ARG A 10 -10.58 11.13 -22.29
CA ARG A 10 -10.42 12.58 -22.49
C ARG A 10 -9.63 13.26 -21.39
N MET A 11 -9.84 12.87 -20.13
CA MET A 11 -9.08 13.40 -19.00
C MET A 11 -7.59 13.08 -19.11
N LEU A 12 -7.25 11.86 -19.55
CA LEU A 12 -5.86 11.45 -19.76
C LEU A 12 -5.21 12.17 -20.95
N LEU A 13 -5.94 12.41 -22.04
CA LEU A 13 -5.45 13.15 -23.21
C LEU A 13 -5.25 14.65 -22.94
N GLN A 14 -5.96 15.23 -21.97
CA GLN A 14 -5.82 16.62 -21.56
C GLN A 14 -4.87 16.81 -20.38
N ALA A 15 -4.36 15.72 -19.79
CA ALA A 15 -3.43 15.80 -18.69
C ALA A 15 -2.08 16.38 -19.17
N PRO A 16 -1.45 17.27 -18.38
CA PRO A 16 -0.11 17.75 -18.65
C PRO A 16 0.89 16.59 -18.77
N GLU A 17 1.83 16.70 -19.71
CA GLU A 17 2.76 15.61 -20.04
C GLU A 17 3.73 15.28 -18.90
N ASP A 18 4.02 16.24 -18.03
CA ASP A 18 4.75 16.05 -16.78
C ASP A 18 4.02 15.15 -15.78
N VAL A 19 2.70 15.30 -15.67
CA VAL A 19 1.86 14.44 -14.80
C VAL A 19 1.76 13.03 -15.36
N LEU A 20 1.58 12.88 -16.68
CA LEU A 20 1.55 11.56 -17.33
C LEU A 20 2.88 10.83 -17.17
N LYS A 21 4.00 11.56 -17.30
CA LYS A 21 5.35 11.01 -17.13
C LYS A 21 5.62 10.56 -15.70
N GLU A 22 5.10 11.26 -14.70
CA GLU A 22 5.19 10.84 -13.29
C GLU A 22 4.47 9.49 -13.06
N VAL A 23 3.29 9.31 -13.67
CA VAL A 23 2.53 8.04 -13.62
C VAL A 23 3.28 6.94 -14.37
N GLU A 24 3.78 7.20 -15.57
CA GLU A 24 4.58 6.22 -16.33
C GLU A 24 5.85 5.79 -15.59
N GLU A 25 6.55 6.72 -14.93
CA GLU A 25 7.73 6.42 -14.14
C GLU A 25 7.38 5.61 -12.89
N TYR A 26 6.25 5.91 -12.26
CA TYR A 26 5.72 5.12 -11.16
C TYR A 26 5.41 3.69 -11.61
N GLU A 27 4.71 3.52 -12.74
CA GLU A 27 4.40 2.20 -13.31
C GLU A 27 5.66 1.43 -13.74
N LYS A 28 6.64 2.10 -14.38
CA LYS A 28 7.93 1.48 -14.72
C LYS A 28 8.71 1.06 -13.49
N ARG A 29 8.73 1.88 -12.43
CA ARG A 29 9.37 1.51 -11.16
C ARG A 29 8.67 0.31 -10.53
N GLU A 30 7.35 0.30 -10.49
CA GLU A 30 6.56 -0.86 -10.04
C GLU A 30 6.88 -2.12 -10.86
N LEU A 31 6.76 -2.06 -12.18
CA LEU A 31 7.02 -3.19 -13.08
C LEU A 31 8.46 -3.70 -13.00
N SER A 32 9.44 -2.81 -12.89
CA SER A 32 10.85 -3.16 -12.72
C SER A 32 11.12 -3.85 -11.39
N ARG A 33 10.49 -3.38 -10.29
CA ARG A 33 10.58 -4.01 -8.95
C ARG A 33 10.12 -5.46 -8.96
N TYR A 34 9.14 -5.80 -9.81
CA TYR A 34 8.64 -7.17 -9.96
C TYR A 34 9.50 -8.06 -10.88
N ARG A 35 10.35 -7.48 -11.75
CA ARG A 35 11.16 -8.23 -12.75
C ARG A 35 12.59 -8.52 -12.30
N VAL A 36 13.08 -7.95 -11.19
CA VAL A 36 14.43 -8.26 -10.67
C VAL A 36 14.44 -9.66 -10.04
N GLY A 37 14.63 -10.68 -10.90
CA GLY A 37 14.95 -12.03 -10.50
C GLY A 37 16.30 -12.08 -9.79
N GLY A 38 16.35 -12.71 -8.62
CA GLY A 38 17.60 -12.98 -7.91
C GLY A 38 17.42 -13.76 -6.61
N VAL A 39 16.35 -13.52 -5.86
CA VAL A 39 16.02 -14.27 -4.63
C VAL A 39 14.51 -14.37 -4.56
N LYS A 40 13.95 -15.57 -4.32
CA LYS A 40 12.51 -15.72 -4.02
C LYS A 40 12.23 -14.94 -2.73
N LYS A 41 11.81 -13.67 -2.87
CA LYS A 41 11.34 -12.86 -1.74
C LYS A 41 10.18 -13.62 -1.09
N ARG A 42 10.24 -13.77 0.23
CA ARG A 42 9.20 -14.45 0.99
C ARG A 42 7.96 -13.58 1.03
N PHE A 43 6.77 -14.17 0.92
CA PHE A 43 5.53 -13.45 1.18
C PHE A 43 5.34 -13.21 2.68
N PRO A 44 4.84 -12.04 3.10
CA PRO A 44 4.62 -11.77 4.51
C PRO A 44 3.47 -12.62 5.06
N SER A 45 3.74 -13.28 6.18
CA SER A 45 2.72 -13.94 7.01
C SER A 45 1.85 -12.89 7.71
N ASN A 46 0.77 -13.33 8.37
CA ASN A 46 -0.05 -12.40 9.15
C ASN A 46 0.72 -11.78 10.31
N GLU A 47 1.65 -12.52 10.93
CA GLU A 47 2.50 -12.00 12.01
C GLU A 47 3.44 -10.90 11.50
N ASP A 48 4.06 -11.10 10.34
CA ASP A 48 4.93 -10.10 9.70
C ASP A 48 4.16 -8.80 9.42
N VAL A 49 2.94 -8.91 8.87
CA VAL A 49 2.09 -7.74 8.59
C VAL A 49 1.67 -7.05 9.88
N VAL A 50 1.33 -7.79 10.93
CA VAL A 50 0.97 -7.23 12.25
C VAL A 50 2.15 -6.50 12.88
N GLU A 51 3.35 -7.06 12.81
CA GLU A 51 4.57 -6.41 13.30
C GLU A 51 4.83 -5.10 12.53
N ALA A 52 4.72 -5.14 11.20
CA ALA A 52 4.88 -3.96 10.36
C ALA A 52 3.84 -2.88 10.67
N ILE A 53 2.57 -3.24 10.86
CA ILE A 53 1.50 -2.31 11.28
C ILE A 53 1.90 -1.61 12.59
N LYS A 54 2.39 -2.36 13.59
CA LYS A 54 2.78 -1.79 14.88
C LYS A 54 4.01 -0.89 14.76
N ALA A 55 5.01 -1.33 13.98
CA ALA A 55 6.23 -0.56 13.75
C ALA A 55 5.95 0.78 13.08
N VAL A 56 5.09 0.78 12.05
CA VAL A 56 4.73 2.00 11.30
C VAL A 56 3.80 2.92 12.10
N SER A 57 2.80 2.37 12.80
CA SER A 57 1.84 3.17 13.56
C SER A 57 2.34 3.62 14.93
N GLY A 58 3.44 3.05 15.44
CA GLY A 58 3.83 3.21 16.84
C GLY A 58 2.77 2.70 17.82
N GLY A 59 1.87 1.81 17.36
CA GLY A 59 0.73 1.31 18.14
C GLY A 59 -0.48 2.25 18.20
N VAL A 60 -0.47 3.38 17.48
CA VAL A 60 -1.58 4.34 17.42
C VAL A 60 -1.91 4.71 15.98
N ILE A 61 -3.16 4.49 15.57
CA ILE A 61 -3.67 5.00 14.29
C ILE A 61 -4.42 6.30 14.56
N THR A 62 -4.06 7.32 13.81
CA THR A 62 -4.65 8.65 13.87
C THR A 62 -5.29 8.98 12.52
N ARG A 63 -6.18 9.98 12.51
CA ARG A 63 -6.75 10.46 11.26
C ARG A 63 -5.72 10.96 10.24
N ALA A 64 -4.55 11.41 10.73
CA ALA A 64 -3.47 11.89 9.87
C ALA A 64 -2.70 10.76 9.17
N ASN A 65 -2.65 9.55 9.75
CA ASN A 65 -1.87 8.44 9.19
C ASN A 65 -2.71 7.33 8.56
N ILE A 66 -4.03 7.29 8.80
CA ILE A 66 -4.89 6.20 8.35
C ILE A 66 -4.91 6.04 6.84
N ASP A 67 -4.92 7.15 6.09
CA ASP A 67 -5.02 7.15 4.62
C ASP A 67 -3.76 6.59 3.95
N HIS A 68 -2.59 6.81 4.55
CA HIS A 68 -1.29 6.36 4.01
C HIS A 68 -0.76 5.10 4.70
N LEU A 69 -1.48 4.57 5.70
CA LEU A 69 -0.97 3.50 6.55
C LEU A 69 -0.68 2.22 5.74
N PHE A 70 -1.58 1.87 4.83
CA PHE A 70 -1.44 0.68 4.00
C PHE A 70 -0.17 0.73 3.15
N GLU A 71 0.00 1.81 2.37
CA GLU A 71 1.18 1.99 1.51
C GLU A 71 2.48 2.07 2.32
N THR A 72 2.44 2.72 3.48
CA THR A 72 3.62 2.81 4.37
C THR A 72 4.02 1.44 4.91
N VAL A 73 3.05 0.61 5.31
CA VAL A 73 3.30 -0.77 5.76
C VAL A 73 3.80 -1.65 4.60
N LYS A 74 3.24 -1.47 3.41
CA LYS A 74 3.67 -2.20 2.21
C LYS A 74 5.14 -1.89 1.89
N LYS A 75 5.50 -0.60 1.85
CA LYS A 75 6.88 -0.16 1.67
C LYS A 75 7.82 -0.71 2.75
N TYR A 76 7.40 -0.64 4.02
CA TYR A 76 8.20 -1.17 5.14
C TYR A 76 8.48 -2.68 4.99
N LEU A 77 7.51 -3.47 4.52
CA LEU A 77 7.69 -4.90 4.25
C LEU A 77 8.61 -5.14 3.06
N GLU A 78 8.48 -4.36 1.99
CA GLU A 78 9.37 -4.44 0.82
C GLU A 78 10.82 -4.11 1.17
N ASP A 79 11.04 -3.08 2.00
CA ASP A 79 12.35 -2.68 2.49
C ASP A 79 12.97 -3.78 3.38
N LYS A 80 12.14 -4.56 4.09
CA LYS A 80 12.54 -5.78 4.81
C LYS A 80 12.78 -7.00 3.90
N GLY A 81 12.60 -6.86 2.59
CA GLY A 81 12.83 -7.93 1.62
C GLY A 81 11.63 -8.86 1.38
N PHE A 82 10.44 -8.50 1.85
CA PHE A 82 9.23 -9.27 1.56
C PHE A 82 8.67 -8.95 0.17
N ASP A 83 7.92 -9.92 -0.36
CA ASP A 83 7.09 -9.75 -1.55
C ASP A 83 5.65 -9.42 -1.13
N THR A 84 5.19 -8.21 -1.41
CA THR A 84 3.88 -7.70 -0.97
C THR A 84 2.78 -7.87 -2.02
N ARG A 85 3.02 -8.54 -3.15
CA ARG A 85 2.05 -8.66 -4.26
C ARG A 85 0.68 -9.22 -3.84
N PHE A 86 0.65 -10.08 -2.83
CA PHE A 86 -0.59 -10.68 -2.30
C PHE A 86 -1.12 -10.01 -1.02
N LEU A 87 -0.51 -8.90 -0.59
CA LEU A 87 -1.01 -8.11 0.52
C LEU A 87 -2.05 -7.11 -0.01
N THR A 88 -3.32 -7.48 0.05
CA THR A 88 -4.42 -6.60 -0.35
C THR A 88 -4.88 -5.71 0.81
N GLU A 89 -5.46 -4.55 0.50
CA GLU A 89 -6.07 -3.66 1.50
C GLU A 89 -7.11 -4.40 2.36
N GLY A 90 -7.96 -5.23 1.74
CA GLY A 90 -8.98 -5.99 2.48
C GLY A 90 -8.39 -6.98 3.49
N ARG A 91 -7.24 -7.59 3.21
CA ARG A 91 -6.50 -8.44 4.17
C ARG A 91 -5.88 -7.56 5.26
N PHE A 92 -5.27 -6.46 4.87
CA PHE A 92 -4.64 -5.51 5.77
C PHE A 92 -5.63 -4.92 6.80
N TRP A 93 -6.76 -4.37 6.35
CA TRP A 93 -7.76 -3.76 7.23
C TRP A 93 -8.43 -4.76 8.17
N ARG A 94 -8.55 -6.03 7.76
CA ARG A 94 -8.98 -7.12 8.66
C ARG A 94 -8.01 -7.28 9.83
N LEU A 95 -6.71 -7.25 9.58
CA LEU A 95 -5.68 -7.34 10.63
C LEU A 95 -5.70 -6.09 11.53
N VAL A 96 -5.74 -4.89 10.95
CA VAL A 96 -5.84 -3.63 11.70
C VAL A 96 -7.07 -3.64 12.62
N THR A 97 -8.24 -3.99 12.09
CA THR A 97 -9.49 -4.05 12.86
C THR A 97 -9.40 -5.10 13.98
N SER A 98 -8.79 -6.25 13.71
CA SER A 98 -8.55 -7.28 14.73
C SER A 98 -7.66 -6.77 15.86
N LEU A 99 -6.58 -6.06 15.53
CA LEU A 99 -5.67 -5.47 16.51
C LEU A 99 -6.35 -4.39 17.35
N ALA A 100 -7.14 -3.52 16.73
CA ALA A 100 -7.92 -2.50 17.43
C ALA A 100 -8.93 -3.14 18.40
N LYS A 101 -9.69 -4.16 17.95
CA LYS A 101 -10.64 -4.90 18.79
C LYS A 101 -9.98 -5.57 20.00
N LYS A 102 -8.75 -6.06 19.83
CA LYS A 102 -7.96 -6.70 20.90
C LYS A 102 -7.24 -5.69 21.82
N GLY A 103 -7.37 -4.38 21.57
CA GLY A 103 -6.66 -3.35 22.32
C GLY A 103 -5.15 -3.29 22.05
N ALA A 104 -4.65 -4.05 21.06
CA ALA A 104 -3.25 -4.05 20.65
C ALA A 104 -2.88 -2.83 19.79
N LEU A 105 -3.88 -2.04 19.38
CA LEU A 105 -3.73 -0.81 18.60
C LEU A 105 -4.75 0.22 19.09
N LYS A 106 -4.32 1.43 19.39
CA LYS A 106 -5.21 2.53 19.81
C LYS A 106 -5.68 3.30 18.58
N LEU A 107 -6.99 3.50 18.47
CA LEU A 107 -7.58 4.37 17.45
C LEU A 107 -7.85 5.76 18.04
N ARG A 108 -7.36 6.80 17.36
CA ARG A 108 -7.64 8.22 17.64
C ARG A 108 -8.07 8.89 16.34
N LEU A 109 -9.32 8.65 15.95
CA LEU A 109 -9.92 9.10 14.69
C LEU A 109 -10.72 10.40 14.86
#